data_AF-A0AA45RQ15-F1
#
_entry.id   AF-A0AA45RQ15-F1
#
_cell.length_a   1.000
_cell.length_b   1.000
_cell.length_c   1.000
_cell.angle_alpha   90.00
_cell.angle_beta   90.00
_cell.angle_gamma   90.00
#
_symmetry.space_group_name_H-M   'P 1'
#
loop_
_entity.id
_entity.type
_entity.pdbx_description
1 polymer ?
#
loop_
_entity_poly.entity_id
_entity_poly.type
_entity_poly.pdbx_seq_one_letter_code
_entity_poly.pdbx_strand_id
1 'polypeptide(L)' 'MPDFVLCVQMDAANAGVMGYYLIPVVDFTQGHIILRGEHPDDRGQYRHQTLASIFGLGASESGEARR' A
#
# COMPACT_ATOMS: atom_id res chain seq x y z
N MET A 1 7.93 17.43 3.49
CA MET A 1 7.48 16.03 3.51
C MET A 1 6.44 15.92 2.41
N PRO A 2 6.59 15.02 1.42
CA PRO A 2 5.59 14.91 0.36
C PRO A 2 4.26 14.45 0.94
N ASP A 3 3.16 15.04 0.50
CA ASP A 3 1.82 14.61 0.87
C ASP A 3 1.49 13.28 0.19
N PHE A 4 0.80 12.40 0.92
CA PHE A 4 0.40 11.09 0.43
C PHE A 4 -1.02 10.75 0.86
N VAL A 5 -1.67 9.89 0.09
CA VAL A 5 -2.94 9.27 0.44
C VAL A 5 -2.67 7.80 0.76
N LEU A 6 -3.07 7.38 1.96
CA LEU A 6 -3.12 5.96 2.32
C LEU A 6 -4.52 5.43 2.04
N CYS A 7 -4.62 4.47 1.13
CA CYS A 7 -5.87 3.78 0.83
C CYS A 7 -5.82 2.32 1.30
N VAL A 8 -6.99 1.80 1.66
CA VAL A 8 -7.15 0.40 2.07
C VAL A 8 -8.07 -0.28 1.07
N GLN A 9 -7.60 -1.36 0.46
CA GLN A 9 -8.42 -2.23 -0.36
C GLN A 9 -9.08 -3.25 0.56
N MET A 10 -10.39 -3.15 0.74
CA MET A 10 -11.19 -4.12 1.48
C MET A 10 -11.68 -5.23 0.56
N ASP A 11 -12.14 -6.35 1.13
CA ASP A 11 -12.90 -7.38 0.41
C ASP A 11 -14.31 -6.91 0.03
N ALA A 12 -15.04 -7.72 -0.73
CA ALA A 12 -16.40 -7.40 -1.19
C ALA A 12 -17.41 -7.19 -0.05
N ALA A 13 -17.19 -7.83 1.11
CA ALA A 13 -18.04 -7.70 2.30
C ALA A 13 -17.59 -6.54 3.22
N ASN A 14 -16.50 -5.85 2.88
CA ASN A 14 -15.78 -4.91 3.75
C ASN A 14 -15.38 -5.52 5.10
N ALA A 15 -15.16 -6.83 5.16
CA ALA A 15 -14.83 -7.57 6.38
C ALA A 15 -13.32 -7.74 6.55
N GLY A 16 -12.59 -7.92 5.45
CA GLY A 16 -11.15 -8.15 5.43
C GLY A 16 -10.38 -7.09 4.64
N VAL A 17 -9.14 -6.86 5.04
CA VAL A 17 -8.19 -6.04 4.29
C VAL A 17 -7.44 -6.92 3.28
N MET A 18 -7.46 -6.53 2.01
CA MET A 18 -6.76 -7.20 0.91
C MET A 18 -5.42 -6.55 0.58
N GLY A 19 -5.21 -5.29 0.96
CA GLY A 19 -3.97 -4.57 0.74
C GLY A 19 -4.06 -3.08 1.08
N TYR A 20 -2.90 -2.44 1.09
CA TYR A 20 -2.73 -1.01 1.33
C TYR A 20 -2.10 -0.37 0.11
N TYR A 21 -2.41 0.88 -0.15
CA TYR A 21 -1.81 1.65 -1.25
C TYR A 21 -1.33 2.98 -0.70
N LEU A 22 -0.04 3.29 -0.88
CA LEU A 22 0.55 4.56 -0.48
C LEU A 22 0.83 5.39 -1.73
N ILE A 23 -0.06 6.32 -2.05
CA ILE A 23 -0.03 7.06 -3.32
C ILE A 23 0.47 8.49 -3.05
N PRO A 24 1.58 8.92 -3.67
CA PRO A 24 2.00 10.31 -3.64
C PRO A 24 0.93 11.20 -4.26
N VAL A 25 0.59 12.32 -3.62
CA VAL A 25 -0.43 13.24 -4.14
C VAL A 25 -0.04 13.80 -5.52
N VAL A 26 1.26 13.92 -5.80
CA VAL A 26 1.78 14.38 -7.11
C VAL A 26 1.46 13.42 -8.27
N ASP A 27 1.29 12.13 -7.97
CA ASP A 27 0.95 11.10 -8.96
C ASP A 27 -0.58 10.95 -9.11
N PHE A 28 -1.34 11.74 -8.36
CA PHE A 28 -2.79 11.70 -8.30
C PHE A 28 -3.41 12.89 -9.04
N THR A 29 -3.90 12.63 -10.25
CA THR A 29 -4.55 13.64 -11.11
C THR A 29 -6.08 13.51 -11.17
N GLN A 30 -6.63 12.44 -10.58
CA GLN A 30 -8.06 12.11 -10.61
C GLN A 30 -8.76 12.66 -9.36
N GLY A 31 -10.09 12.81 -9.37
CA GLY A 31 -10.84 13.26 -8.18
C GLY A 31 -11.15 12.13 -7.17
N HIS A 32 -10.88 10.87 -7.54
CA HIS A 32 -11.17 9.69 -6.73
C HIS A 32 -10.18 8.55 -7.08
N ILE A 33 -10.00 7.60 -6.15
CA ILE A 33 -9.11 6.43 -6.29
C ILE A 33 -9.97 5.17 -6.37
N ILE A 34 -9.81 4.41 -7.45
CA ILE A 34 -10.47 3.12 -7.64
C ILE A 34 -9.44 2.01 -7.40
N LEU A 35 -9.63 1.21 -6.36
CA LEU A 35 -8.76 0.06 -6.03
C LEU A 35 -9.34 -1.29 -6.44
N ARG A 36 -10.58 -1.31 -6.93
CA ARG A 36 -11.32 -2.50 -7.40
C ARG A 36 -12.12 -2.08 -8.63
N GLY A 37 -12.05 -2.86 -9.71
CA GLY A 37 -12.73 -2.51 -10.96
C GLY A 37 -12.03 -3.11 -12.16
N GLU A 38 -12.17 -2.46 -13.33
CA GLU A 38 -11.66 -2.96 -14.61
C GLU A 38 -10.13 -3.04 -14.67
N HIS A 39 -9.43 -2.20 -13.88
CA HIS A 39 -7.97 -2.14 -13.88
C HIS A 39 -7.41 -2.06 -12.44
N PRO A 40 -7.52 -3.13 -11.64
CA PRO A 40 -7.03 -3.13 -10.25
C PRO A 40 -5.50 -3.04 -10.17
N ASP A 41 -4.80 -3.42 -11.24
CA ASP A 41 -3.34 -3.47 -11.30
C ASP A 41 -2.70 -2.12 -11.67
N ASP A 42 -3.47 -1.12 -12.13
CA ASP A 42 -2.98 0.21 -12.51
C ASP A 42 -2.25 0.93 -11.37
N ARG A 43 -2.54 0.54 -10.12
CA ARG A 43 -1.93 1.09 -8.91
C ARG A 43 -1.01 0.10 -8.20
N GLY A 44 -0.67 -1.02 -8.84
CA GLY A 44 0.13 -2.10 -8.27
C GLY A 44 1.50 -1.64 -7.75
N GLN A 45 2.10 -0.64 -8.40
CA GLN A 45 3.38 -0.04 -7.98
C GLN A 45 3.33 0.66 -6.61
N TYR A 46 2.15 1.05 -6.14
CA TYR A 46 1.93 1.68 -4.84
C TYR A 46 1.43 0.68 -3.79
N ARG A 47 1.28 -0.60 -4.15
CA ARG A 47 0.66 -1.61 -3.30
C ARG A 47 1.62 -2.14 -2.25
N HIS A 48 1.10 -2.24 -1.04
CA HIS A 48 1.74 -2.83 0.13
C HIS A 48 0.84 -3.91 0.72
N GLN A 49 1.42 -5.05 1.12
CA GLN A 49 0.64 -6.14 1.70
C GLN A 49 0.21 -5.84 3.14
N THR A 50 1.00 -5.08 3.90
CA THR A 50 0.77 -4.75 5.31
C THR A 50 1.14 -3.32 5.64
N LEU A 51 0.54 -2.73 6.68
CA LEU A 51 0.98 -1.43 7.22
C LEU A 51 2.43 -1.46 7.70
N ALA A 52 2.89 -2.59 8.27
CA ALA A 52 4.27 -2.74 8.71
C ALA A 52 5.27 -2.52 7.56
N SER A 53 4.94 -2.96 6.34
CA SER A 53 5.79 -2.72 5.16
C SER A 53 5.91 -1.24 4.78
N ILE A 54 4.89 -0.43 5.06
CA ILE A 54 4.90 1.02 4.81
C ILE A 54 5.82 1.72 5.81
N PHE A 55 5.74 1.32 7.08
CA PHE A 55 6.53 1.94 8.16
C PHE A 55 7.92 1.31 8.34
N GLY A 56 8.31 0.36 7.49
CA GLY A 56 9.59 -0.36 7.62
C GLY A 56 9.68 -1.27 8.85
N LEU A 57 8.55 -1.61 9.49
CA LEU A 57 8.47 -2.37 10.74
C LEU A 57 8.50 -3.90 10.56
N GLY A 58 9.09 -4.39 9.46
CA GLY A 58 9.12 -5.81 9.11
C GLY A 58 10.47 -6.32 8.61
N ALA A 59 11.49 -5.46 8.56
CA ALA A 59 12.86 -5.82 8.20
C ALA A 59 13.80 -5.65 9.41
N SER A 60 13.45 -6.29 10.53
CA SER A 60 14.42 -6.59 11.59
C SER A 60 14.71 -8.08 11.56
N GLU A 61 15.38 -8.56 10.51
CA GLU A 61 16.01 -9.87 10.52
C GLU A 61 17.48 -9.76 10.07
N SER A 62 18.36 -10.13 11.02
CA SER A 62 19.71 -10.67 10.79
C SER A 62 20.87 -9.69 10.55
N GLY A 63 21.06 -8.76 11.48
CA GLY A 63 22.42 -8.52 11.98
C GLY A 63 22.79 -9.65 12.94
N GLU A 64 23.97 -10.24 12.76
CA GLU A 64 24.61 -11.23 13.66
C GLU A 64 24.44 -12.72 13.31
N ALA A 65 25.16 -13.16 12.26
CA ALA A 65 25.84 -14.47 12.23
C ALA A 65 27.00 -14.43 11.22
N ARG A 66 27.99 -13.57 11.49
CA ARG A 66 29.33 -13.66 10.92
C ARG A 66 30.31 -13.85 12.07
N ARG A 67 30.53 -15.10 12.47
CA ARG A 67 31.76 -15.59 13.11
C ARG A 67 31.98 -17.04 12.73
#